data_AF-K1Z418-F1
#
_entry.id   AF-K1Z418-F1
#
_cell.length_a   1.000
_cell.length_b   1.000
_cell.length_c   1.000
_cell.angle_alpha   90.00
_cell.angle_beta   90.00
_cell.angle_gamma   90.00
#
_symmetry.space_group_name_H-M   'P 1'
#
loop_
_entity.id
_entity.type
_entity.pdbx_description
1 polymer ?
#
loop_
_entity_poly.entity_id
_entity_poly.type
_entity_poly.pdbx_seq_one_letter_code
_entity_poly.pdbx_strand_id
1 'polypeptide(L)'
;MYIGDDLSLLKTGMADILEKNDILLESSVDKTILSQSDESQAVWNSIDQSDTLVIGSQDVLGFFSNIVKFQKIKPVTFEKKKIYIISKFSKPFLSKVIASSLSQIGATRVFLISENQFYSIITRLSTGEKEDISIGQELSYEKWNTVYSLSGFVEFLAYAGFSYQLLAILLAITFIVLVLNFLKQVVGFNVFGIYYPVLFALVAVSLGFSTAFMFISIGFISIIIINLFSKKVHLLLHAKRALLISIYILFLLLVLWVDNFFELSLIDYSIFDNPLVIFPLFITIILSDKIFQEDINMFGKSWIVDVLQYGIVAFVIYKLFEYKTLQYFLVSYPDIIILVVLLNILVGRYMWLQVFEYFRFAPLLRKLDEEE
;
A
#
# COMPACT_ATOMS: atom_id res chain seq x y z
N MET A 1 5.88 9.64 30.60
CA MET A 1 6.97 9.39 29.65
C MET A 1 6.62 9.97 28.30
N TYR A 2 7.54 10.71 27.67
CA TYR A 2 7.39 11.24 26.31
C TYR A 2 8.39 10.54 25.38
N ILE A 3 7.94 10.05 24.22
CA ILE A 3 8.77 9.43 23.19
C ILE A 3 8.53 10.18 21.88
N GLY A 4 9.54 10.87 21.35
CA GLY A 4 9.39 11.65 20.12
C GLY A 4 10.73 12.03 19.50
N ASP A 5 10.69 12.29 18.19
CA ASP A 5 11.87 12.56 17.36
C ASP A 5 12.38 14.00 17.51
N ASP A 6 11.55 14.90 18.05
CA ASP A 6 11.85 16.32 18.18
C ASP A 6 11.58 16.82 19.62
N LEU A 7 12.65 17.25 20.28
CA LEU A 7 12.65 17.88 21.60
C LEU A 7 12.27 19.37 21.55
N SER A 8 12.20 19.99 20.36
CA SER A 8 11.74 21.39 20.21
C SER A 8 10.30 21.60 20.69
N LEU A 9 9.52 20.52 20.74
CA LEU A 9 8.18 20.47 21.33
C LEU A 9 8.20 20.69 22.86
N LEU A 10 9.33 20.51 23.52
CA LEU A 10 9.54 20.88 24.91
C LEU A 10 10.37 22.16 24.93
N LYS A 11 9.75 23.31 25.28
CA LYS A 11 10.55 24.52 25.55
C LYS A 11 11.57 24.18 26.63
N THR A 12 12.84 24.53 26.41
CA THR A 12 14.00 24.13 27.24
C THR A 12 13.79 24.33 28.74
N GLY A 13 13.03 25.34 29.19
CA GLY A 13 12.73 25.55 30.61
C GLY A 13 11.59 24.69 31.20
N MET A 14 10.76 24.03 30.39
CA MET A 14 9.71 23.13 30.88
C MET A 14 10.24 21.74 31.21
N ALA A 15 11.28 21.27 30.50
CA ALA A 15 11.89 19.97 30.75
C ALA A 15 12.44 19.86 32.18
N ASP A 16 13.17 20.88 32.63
CA ASP A 16 13.74 20.97 33.99
C ASP A 16 12.65 20.95 35.09
N ILE A 17 11.49 21.57 34.82
CA ILE A 17 10.36 21.62 35.77
C ILE A 17 9.67 20.25 35.87
N LEU A 18 9.59 19.52 34.76
CA LEU A 18 8.95 18.20 34.71
C LEU A 18 9.85 17.14 35.37
N GLU A 19 11.17 17.21 35.14
CA GLU A 19 12.15 16.35 35.82
C GLU A 19 12.13 16.56 37.34
N LYS A 20 11.99 17.82 37.78
CA LYS A 20 11.86 18.18 39.21
C LYS A 20 10.56 17.69 39.86
N ASN A 21 9.54 17.38 39.07
CA ASN A 21 8.22 16.90 39.52
C ASN A 21 8.05 15.37 39.40
N ASP A 22 9.15 14.60 39.31
CA ASP A 22 9.17 13.14 39.09
C ASP A 22 8.49 12.67 37.79
N ILE A 23 8.37 13.55 36.78
CA ILE A 23 7.85 13.19 35.46
C ILE A 23 9.05 12.81 34.58
N LEU A 24 9.37 11.52 34.53
CA LEU A 24 10.42 10.97 33.67
C LEU A 24 10.14 11.26 32.18
N LEU A 25 10.96 12.14 31.59
CA LEU A 25 11.01 12.48 30.17
C LEU A 25 12.22 11.79 29.54
N GLU A 26 12.09 10.52 29.19
CA GLU A 26 13.16 9.82 28.46
C GLU A 26 13.03 10.12 26.96
N SER A 27 13.78 11.11 26.47
CA SER A 27 13.83 11.46 25.05
C SER A 27 14.73 10.49 24.29
N SER A 28 14.19 9.37 23.83
CA SER A 28 14.95 8.45 22.99
C SER A 28 14.99 8.96 21.54
N VAL A 29 15.96 9.84 21.24
CA VAL A 29 16.29 10.23 19.87
C VAL A 29 17.12 9.10 19.28
N ASP A 30 16.47 8.13 18.64
CA ASP A 30 16.98 7.63 17.38
C ASP A 30 16.05 6.58 16.74
N LYS A 31 16.06 6.56 15.41
CA LYS A 31 15.37 5.56 14.57
C LYS A 31 15.85 4.10 14.82
N THR A 32 16.83 3.91 15.69
CA THR A 32 17.54 2.66 16.00
C THR A 32 17.27 2.08 17.39
N ILE A 33 16.53 2.77 18.28
CA ILE A 33 16.33 2.28 19.67
C ILE A 33 15.34 1.09 19.75
N LEU A 34 14.72 0.70 18.64
CA LEU A 34 13.86 -0.48 18.55
C LEU A 34 14.57 -1.71 17.94
N SER A 35 15.89 -1.63 17.68
CA SER A 35 16.74 -2.80 17.44
C SER A 35 17.47 -3.20 18.72
N GLN A 36 17.24 -4.45 19.13
CA GLN A 36 17.87 -5.23 20.21
C GLN A 36 19.21 -4.68 20.75
N SER A 37 19.16 -3.64 21.58
CA SER A 37 20.33 -3.11 22.30
C SER A 37 19.97 -2.87 23.75
N ASP A 38 20.98 -2.80 24.63
CA ASP A 38 20.80 -2.61 26.08
C ASP A 38 20.04 -1.30 26.41
N GLU A 39 20.14 -0.28 25.54
CA GLU A 39 19.38 0.97 25.64
C GLU A 39 17.87 0.77 25.41
N SER A 40 17.47 -0.15 24.53
CA SER A 40 16.06 -0.52 24.35
C SER A 40 15.48 -1.00 25.68
N GLN A 41 16.23 -1.79 26.45
CA GLN A 41 15.74 -2.45 27.67
C GLN A 41 15.48 -1.46 28.82
N ALA A 42 16.25 -0.36 28.88
CA ALA A 42 15.99 0.76 29.79
C ALA A 42 14.68 1.49 29.44
N VAL A 43 14.50 1.85 28.17
CA VAL A 43 13.27 2.49 27.66
C VAL A 43 12.04 1.62 27.95
N TRP A 44 12.14 0.30 27.79
CA TRP A 44 11.03 -0.61 28.08
C TRP A 44 10.70 -0.71 29.58
N ASN A 45 11.69 -0.62 30.47
CA ASN A 45 11.45 -0.57 31.91
C ASN A 45 10.78 0.77 32.30
N SER A 46 11.19 1.88 31.68
CA SER A 46 10.53 3.18 31.85
C SER A 46 9.10 3.18 31.33
N ILE A 47 8.82 2.50 30.22
CA ILE A 47 7.45 2.31 29.70
C ILE A 47 6.61 1.54 30.72
N ASP A 48 7.14 0.47 31.31
CA ASP A 48 6.43 -0.35 32.31
C ASP A 48 6.12 0.44 33.60
N GLN A 49 7.02 1.33 34.04
CA GLN A 49 6.81 2.17 35.22
C GLN A 49 5.90 3.40 34.97
N SER A 50 5.60 3.74 33.71
CA SER A 50 4.82 4.95 33.38
C SER A 50 3.31 4.72 33.37
N ASP A 51 2.54 5.58 34.04
CA ASP A 51 1.06 5.57 33.97
C ASP A 51 0.52 6.27 32.70
N THR A 52 1.28 7.24 32.19
CA THR A 52 0.94 8.02 31.00
C THR A 52 2.11 8.04 30.01
N LEU A 53 1.81 7.65 28.77
CA LEU A 53 2.72 7.62 27.64
C LEU A 53 2.28 8.68 26.62
N VAL A 54 3.19 9.54 26.18
CA VAL A 54 2.95 10.49 25.10
C VAL A 54 3.90 10.19 23.95
N ILE A 55 3.36 10.01 22.74
CA ILE A 55 4.10 9.61 21.55
C ILE A 55 4.02 10.77 20.55
N GLY A 56 5.15 11.41 20.28
CA GLY A 56 5.32 12.50 19.32
C GLY A 56 6.29 12.14 18.19
N SER A 57 6.26 10.89 17.71
CA SER A 57 7.10 10.46 16.60
C SER A 57 6.45 10.78 15.25
N GLN A 58 7.27 11.11 14.25
CA GLN A 58 6.84 11.24 12.86
C GLN A 58 6.41 9.87 12.28
N ASP A 59 6.90 8.76 12.83
CA ASP A 59 6.57 7.40 12.41
C ASP A 59 5.79 6.63 13.49
N VAL A 60 4.60 7.16 13.82
CA VAL A 60 3.64 6.51 14.73
C VAL A 60 3.36 5.06 14.32
N LEU A 61 3.31 4.77 13.02
CA LEU A 61 2.97 3.43 12.50
C LEU A 61 4.09 2.42 12.75
N GLY A 62 5.35 2.80 12.46
CA GLY A 62 6.52 1.98 12.77
C GLY A 62 6.65 1.72 14.26
N PHE A 63 6.39 2.73 15.10
CA PHE A 63 6.41 2.60 16.55
C PHE A 63 5.47 1.51 17.07
N PHE A 64 4.18 1.54 16.68
CA PHE A 64 3.22 0.52 17.12
C PHE A 64 3.50 -0.87 16.54
N SER A 65 4.10 -0.97 15.35
CA SER A 65 4.56 -2.25 14.81
C SER A 65 5.67 -2.87 15.67
N ASN A 66 6.59 -2.05 16.16
CA ASN A 66 7.71 -2.51 16.98
C ASN A 66 7.28 -2.83 18.41
N ILE A 67 6.32 -2.10 18.99
CA ILE A 67 5.77 -2.47 20.32
C ILE A 67 5.17 -3.88 20.27
N VAL A 68 4.40 -4.21 19.24
CA VAL A 68 3.84 -5.56 19.07
C VAL A 68 4.93 -6.63 19.04
N LYS A 69 6.03 -6.39 18.31
CA LYS A 69 7.16 -7.32 18.25
C LYS A 69 7.81 -7.49 19.63
N PHE A 70 7.95 -6.40 20.38
CA PHE A 70 8.58 -6.43 21.70
C PHE A 70 7.70 -7.07 22.77
N GLN A 71 6.38 -6.88 22.72
CA GLN A 71 5.46 -7.52 23.66
C GLN A 71 5.55 -9.06 23.62
N LYS A 72 5.94 -9.64 22.47
CA LYS A 72 6.22 -11.09 22.35
C LYS A 72 7.47 -11.52 23.12
N ILE A 73 8.38 -10.59 23.42
CA ILE A 73 9.66 -10.82 24.09
C ILE A 73 9.52 -10.53 25.59
N LYS A 74 8.89 -9.41 25.96
CA LYS A 74 8.61 -9.03 27.36
C LYS A 74 7.19 -8.45 27.47
N PRO A 75 6.25 -9.13 28.14
CA PRO A 75 4.88 -8.65 28.28
C PRO A 75 4.83 -7.46 29.25
N VAL A 76 4.32 -6.32 28.78
CA VAL A 76 4.05 -5.11 29.58
C VAL A 76 2.54 -4.92 29.66
N THR A 77 2.02 -4.51 30.81
CA THR A 77 0.57 -4.35 31.01
C THR A 77 0.11 -2.96 30.56
N PHE A 78 -0.50 -2.87 29.38
CA PHE A 78 -0.97 -1.58 28.82
C PHE A 78 -2.45 -1.27 29.12
N GLU A 79 -3.20 -2.21 29.71
CA GLU A 79 -4.65 -2.07 29.95
C GLU A 79 -5.03 -0.83 30.78
N LYS A 80 -4.17 -0.39 31.70
CA LYS A 80 -4.42 0.76 32.59
C LYS A 80 -3.71 2.04 32.16
N LYS A 81 -2.81 1.98 31.17
CA LYS A 81 -1.97 3.11 30.77
C LYS A 81 -2.73 4.03 29.82
N LYS A 82 -2.60 5.35 30.01
CA LYS A 82 -3.13 6.34 29.06
C LYS A 82 -2.08 6.62 27.99
N ILE A 83 -2.43 6.43 26.72
CA ILE A 83 -1.53 6.69 25.58
C ILE A 83 -2.04 7.92 24.83
N TYR A 84 -1.21 8.94 24.73
CA TYR A 84 -1.46 10.13 23.91
C TYR A 84 -0.60 10.09 22.66
N ILE A 85 -1.20 10.30 21.49
CA ILE A 85 -0.52 10.31 20.21
C ILE A 85 -0.60 11.72 19.63
N ILE A 86 0.55 12.31 19.32
CA ILE A 86 0.67 13.55 18.56
C ILE A 86 0.98 13.15 17.12
N SER A 87 0.05 13.41 16.21
CA SER A 87 0.23 13.02 14.82
C SER A 87 -0.47 13.98 13.87
N LYS A 88 0.08 14.10 12.66
CA LYS A 88 -0.54 14.81 11.54
C LYS A 88 -1.62 13.98 10.83
N PHE A 89 -1.72 12.69 11.14
CA PHE A 89 -2.72 11.80 10.56
C PHE A 89 -4.13 12.06 11.13
N SER A 90 -5.15 11.76 10.33
CA SER A 90 -6.54 11.91 10.75
C SER A 90 -6.93 10.85 11.79
N LYS A 91 -7.86 11.19 12.68
CA LYS A 91 -8.43 10.25 13.65
C LYS A 91 -8.98 8.97 12.99
N PRO A 92 -9.80 9.03 11.92
CA PRO A 92 -10.36 7.82 11.30
C PRO A 92 -9.31 6.92 10.65
N PHE A 93 -8.19 7.49 10.23
CA PHE A 93 -7.06 6.72 9.72
C PHE A 93 -6.36 5.98 10.86
N LEU A 94 -5.90 6.73 11.87
CA LEU A 94 -5.15 6.17 12.99
C LEU A 94 -5.98 5.13 13.75
N SER A 95 -7.29 5.35 13.95
CA SER A 95 -8.15 4.38 14.64
C SER A 95 -8.18 3.02 13.94
N LYS A 96 -8.03 2.98 12.62
CA LYS A 96 -8.01 1.71 11.87
C LYS A 96 -6.60 1.14 11.77
N VAL A 97 -5.60 1.98 11.52
CA VAL A 97 -4.24 1.48 11.24
C VAL A 97 -3.58 0.89 12.49
N ILE A 98 -3.78 1.51 13.65
CA ILE A 98 -3.15 1.03 14.90
C ILE A 98 -4.09 0.11 15.71
N ALA A 99 -5.32 -0.13 15.26
CA ALA A 99 -6.28 -1.02 15.92
C ALA A 99 -5.70 -2.40 16.20
N SER A 100 -5.07 -3.01 15.19
CA SER A 100 -4.47 -4.35 15.33
C SER A 100 -3.37 -4.36 16.39
N SER A 101 -2.53 -3.31 16.40
CA SER A 101 -1.44 -3.19 17.37
C SER A 101 -1.98 -2.99 18.77
N LEU A 102 -2.95 -2.09 18.96
CA LEU A 102 -3.53 -1.83 20.27
C LEU A 102 -4.30 -3.03 20.81
N SER A 103 -5.01 -3.78 19.95
CA SER A 103 -5.69 -5.01 20.35
C SER A 103 -4.70 -6.09 20.82
N GLN A 104 -3.55 -6.22 20.18
CA GLN A 104 -2.51 -7.17 20.61
C GLN A 104 -1.86 -6.73 21.92
N ILE A 105 -1.71 -5.42 22.09
CA ILE A 105 -1.11 -4.78 23.27
C ILE A 105 -2.09 -4.74 24.47
N GLY A 106 -3.39 -4.84 24.23
CA GLY A 106 -4.43 -4.71 25.27
C GLY A 106 -4.65 -3.27 25.74
N ALA A 107 -4.14 -2.27 24.99
CA ALA A 107 -4.29 -0.87 25.33
C ALA A 107 -5.69 -0.37 24.99
N THR A 108 -6.44 0.10 25.99
CA THR A 108 -7.83 0.53 25.83
C THR A 108 -8.01 2.05 25.80
N ARG A 109 -7.10 2.80 26.44
CA ARG A 109 -7.20 4.26 26.61
C ARG A 109 -6.18 4.99 25.76
N VAL A 110 -6.52 5.26 24.51
CA VAL A 110 -5.64 5.95 23.56
C VAL A 110 -6.30 7.20 23.01
N PHE A 111 -5.59 8.32 23.07
CA PHE A 111 -6.09 9.65 22.73
C PHE A 111 -5.23 10.28 21.63
N LEU A 112 -5.87 10.84 20.61
CA LEU A 112 -5.21 11.69 19.63
C LEU A 112 -5.22 13.13 20.12
N ILE A 113 -4.05 13.75 20.21
CA ILE A 113 -3.88 15.15 20.62
C ILE A 113 -3.16 15.95 19.53
N SER A 114 -3.53 17.23 19.42
CA SER A 114 -2.79 18.20 18.62
C SER A 114 -1.57 18.73 19.37
N GLU A 115 -0.59 19.31 18.66
CA GLU A 115 0.59 19.94 19.27
C GLU A 115 0.19 21.02 20.31
N ASN A 116 -0.79 21.87 20.00
CA ASN A 116 -1.29 22.88 20.95
C ASN A 116 -1.89 22.26 22.22
N GLN A 117 -2.59 21.13 22.08
CA GLN A 117 -3.14 20.40 23.23
C GLN A 117 -2.02 19.75 24.05
N PHE A 118 -0.97 19.23 23.42
CA PHE A 118 0.21 18.74 24.12
C PHE A 118 0.82 19.82 25.01
N TYR A 119 1.04 21.04 24.48
CA TYR A 119 1.55 22.15 25.31
C TYR A 119 0.64 22.49 26.49
N SER A 120 -0.69 22.42 26.32
CA SER A 120 -1.63 22.64 27.41
C SER A 120 -1.53 21.56 28.50
N ILE A 121 -1.33 20.30 28.11
CA ILE A 121 -1.14 19.16 29.01
C ILE A 121 0.16 19.35 29.80
N ILE A 122 1.26 19.64 29.09
CA ILE A 122 2.57 19.85 29.71
C ILE A 122 2.55 21.04 30.68
N THR A 123 1.93 22.15 30.30
CA THR A 123 1.83 23.33 31.15
C THR A 123 1.06 23.03 32.43
N ARG A 124 -0.08 22.33 32.34
CA ARG A 124 -0.90 21.97 33.52
C ARG A 124 -0.22 20.95 34.44
N LEU A 125 0.48 19.97 33.86
CA LEU A 125 1.30 19.02 34.62
C LEU A 125 2.46 19.73 35.34
N SER A 126 3.06 20.75 34.72
CA SER A 126 4.13 21.55 35.34
C SER A 126 3.63 22.38 36.54
N THR A 127 2.35 22.79 36.53
CA THR A 127 1.72 23.56 37.61
C THR A 127 1.15 22.70 38.74
N GLY A 128 1.25 21.37 38.66
CA GLY A 128 0.81 20.44 39.71
C GLY A 128 -0.67 20.06 39.69
N GLU A 129 -1.40 20.38 38.62
CA GLU A 129 -2.78 19.91 38.43
C GLU A 129 -2.77 18.41 38.05
N LYS A 130 -3.25 17.56 38.97
CA LYS A 130 -3.36 16.10 38.79
C LYS A 130 -4.74 15.65 38.31
N GLU A 131 -5.59 16.57 37.85
CA GLU A 131 -6.92 16.21 37.35
C GLU A 131 -6.82 15.24 36.18
N ASP A 132 -7.84 14.38 36.06
CA ASP A 132 -7.89 13.27 35.12
C ASP A 132 -8.00 13.83 33.69
N ILE A 133 -6.85 14.15 33.11
CA ILE A 133 -6.77 14.75 31.78
C ILE A 133 -7.37 13.74 30.80
N SER A 134 -8.46 14.13 30.16
CA SER A 134 -9.04 13.50 28.96
C SER A 134 -9.09 14.57 27.86
N ILE A 135 -7.92 15.13 27.55
CA ILE A 135 -7.75 16.13 26.50
C ILE A 135 -7.41 15.39 25.21
N GLY A 136 -8.15 15.68 24.14
CA GLY A 136 -7.94 15.06 22.83
C GLY A 136 -9.14 14.22 22.39
N GLN A 137 -9.06 13.70 21.17
CA GLN A 137 -10.08 12.80 20.66
C GLN A 137 -9.73 11.38 21.08
N GLU A 138 -10.55 10.77 21.93
CA GLU A 138 -10.43 9.35 22.23
C GLU A 138 -10.55 8.56 20.93
N LEU A 139 -9.53 7.80 20.64
CA LEU A 139 -9.54 6.86 19.55
C LEU A 139 -10.30 5.65 20.08
N SER A 140 -11.59 5.57 19.73
CA SER A 140 -12.46 4.48 20.12
C SER A 140 -12.10 3.26 19.29
N TYR A 141 -11.49 2.24 19.91
CA TYR A 141 -11.14 0.96 19.28
C TYR A 141 -12.11 -0.15 19.71
N GLU A 142 -13.36 0.19 19.98
CA GLU A 142 -14.31 -0.79 20.45
C GLU A 142 -14.66 -1.80 19.36
N LYS A 143 -14.50 -3.08 19.72
CA LYS A 143 -14.78 -4.25 18.88
C LYS A 143 -16.15 -4.17 18.20
N TRP A 144 -17.13 -3.54 18.84
CA TRP A 144 -18.51 -3.42 18.36
C TRP A 144 -19.04 -2.00 18.52
N ASN A 145 -18.89 -1.18 17.48
CA ASN A 145 -19.84 -0.10 17.27
C ASN A 145 -20.34 -0.14 15.82
N THR A 146 -21.41 -0.89 15.61
CA THR A 146 -22.27 -0.89 14.42
C THR A 146 -21.60 -1.16 13.07
N VAL A 147 -21.70 -2.41 12.58
CA VAL A 147 -21.31 -2.83 11.21
C VAL A 147 -22.24 -2.24 10.12
N TYR A 148 -23.11 -1.29 10.46
CA TYR A 148 -24.04 -0.70 9.49
C TYR A 148 -23.32 0.18 8.43
N SER A 149 -22.10 0.62 8.69
CA SER A 149 -21.28 1.38 7.74
C SER A 149 -20.07 0.58 7.26
N LEU A 150 -19.55 0.91 6.07
CA LEU A 150 -18.35 0.26 5.57
C LEU A 150 -17.13 0.67 6.41
N SER A 151 -17.14 1.88 6.99
CA SER A 151 -16.13 2.31 7.96
C SER A 151 -16.07 1.40 9.19
N GLY A 152 -17.22 1.09 9.80
CA GLY A 152 -17.28 0.18 10.95
C GLY A 152 -16.84 -1.25 10.59
N PHE A 153 -17.14 -1.71 9.38
CA PHE A 153 -16.67 -3.01 8.89
C PHE A 153 -15.14 -3.07 8.72
N VAL A 154 -14.52 -2.03 8.14
CA VAL A 154 -13.06 -1.97 7.99
C VAL A 154 -12.36 -1.88 9.36
N GLU A 155 -12.94 -1.14 10.31
CA GLU A 155 -12.44 -1.05 11.68
C GLU A 155 -12.53 -2.40 12.41
N PHE A 156 -13.62 -3.14 12.23
CA PHE A 156 -13.77 -4.50 12.73
C PHE A 156 -12.71 -5.46 12.16
N LEU A 157 -12.45 -5.41 10.85
CA LEU A 157 -11.40 -6.22 10.24
C LEU A 157 -10.00 -5.82 10.74
N ALA A 158 -9.72 -4.53 10.88
CA ALA A 158 -8.47 -4.06 11.42
C ALA A 158 -8.27 -4.56 12.87
N TYR A 159 -9.32 -4.53 13.69
CA TYR A 159 -9.32 -5.12 15.03
C TYR A 159 -9.07 -6.63 15.02
N ALA A 160 -9.63 -7.36 14.05
CA ALA A 160 -9.41 -8.80 13.90
C ALA A 160 -7.96 -9.18 13.50
N GLY A 161 -7.09 -8.19 13.28
CA GLY A 161 -5.67 -8.40 12.99
C GLY A 161 -5.31 -8.36 11.50
N PHE A 162 -6.24 -7.92 10.64
CA PHE A 162 -5.91 -7.68 9.23
C PHE A 162 -4.96 -6.48 9.11
N SER A 163 -3.90 -6.64 8.31
CA SER A 163 -2.93 -5.57 8.14
C SER A 163 -3.54 -4.38 7.40
N TYR A 164 -3.16 -3.18 7.81
CA TYR A 164 -3.53 -1.94 7.13
C TYR A 164 -3.20 -1.99 5.62
N GLN A 165 -2.03 -2.52 5.27
CA GLN A 165 -1.59 -2.59 3.87
C GLN A 165 -2.52 -3.46 3.02
N LEU A 166 -2.99 -4.60 3.55
CA LEU A 166 -3.94 -5.46 2.85
C LEU A 166 -5.28 -4.74 2.67
N LEU A 167 -5.82 -4.14 3.74
CA LEU A 167 -7.07 -3.38 3.68
C LEU A 167 -6.97 -2.21 2.68
N ALA A 168 -5.87 -1.47 2.70
CA ALA A 168 -5.60 -0.39 1.77
C ALA A 168 -5.57 -0.87 0.31
N ILE A 169 -4.89 -1.97 0.01
CA ILE A 169 -4.82 -2.55 -1.35
C ILE A 169 -6.21 -3.01 -1.82
N LEU A 170 -7.00 -3.64 -0.94
CA LEU A 170 -8.37 -4.09 -1.26
C LEU A 170 -9.36 -2.93 -1.50
N LEU A 171 -9.19 -1.81 -0.79
CA LEU A 171 -9.99 -0.62 -1.05
C LEU A 171 -9.50 0.09 -2.33
N ALA A 172 -8.18 0.18 -2.51
CA ALA A 172 -7.55 0.80 -3.67
C ALA A 172 -7.90 0.10 -4.98
N ILE A 173 -7.91 -1.24 -5.03
CA ILE A 173 -8.26 -1.99 -6.24
C ILE A 173 -9.67 -1.61 -6.75
N THR A 174 -10.61 -1.36 -5.85
CA THR A 174 -11.98 -0.96 -6.20
C THR A 174 -12.02 0.40 -6.88
N PHE A 175 -11.26 1.38 -6.35
CA PHE A 175 -11.11 2.69 -6.97
C PHE A 175 -10.33 2.63 -8.30
N ILE A 176 -9.26 1.83 -8.34
CA ILE A 176 -8.42 1.64 -9.53
C ILE A 176 -9.23 1.07 -10.69
N VAL A 177 -10.14 0.12 -10.42
CA VAL A 177 -11.02 -0.44 -11.46
C VAL A 177 -11.94 0.63 -12.05
N LEU A 178 -12.39 1.62 -11.27
CA LEU A 178 -13.12 2.77 -11.81
C LEU A 178 -12.26 3.60 -12.76
N VAL A 179 -11.03 3.92 -12.37
CA VAL A 179 -10.10 4.68 -13.22
C VAL A 179 -9.82 3.91 -14.52
N LEU A 180 -9.63 2.60 -14.43
CA LEU A 180 -9.46 1.74 -15.60
C LEU A 180 -10.66 1.75 -16.53
N ASN A 181 -11.85 1.60 -15.96
CA ASN A 181 -13.09 1.63 -16.72
C ASN A 181 -13.24 2.98 -17.43
N PHE A 182 -12.92 4.08 -16.75
CA PHE A 182 -12.91 5.42 -17.35
C PHE A 182 -11.89 5.56 -18.48
N LEU A 183 -10.64 5.13 -18.29
CA LEU A 183 -9.59 5.18 -19.32
C LEU A 183 -9.97 4.34 -20.55
N LYS A 184 -10.59 3.18 -20.34
CA LYS A 184 -11.02 2.31 -21.44
C LYS A 184 -12.25 2.84 -22.16
N GLN A 185 -13.29 3.21 -21.42
CA GLN A 185 -14.59 3.53 -22.01
C GLN A 185 -14.70 4.98 -22.47
N VAL A 186 -14.18 5.93 -21.69
CA VAL A 186 -14.31 7.36 -21.99
C VAL A 186 -13.14 7.84 -22.84
N VAL A 187 -11.92 7.51 -22.43
CA VAL A 187 -10.72 7.97 -23.16
C VAL A 187 -10.50 7.13 -24.43
N GLY A 188 -10.74 5.83 -24.36
CA GLY A 188 -10.58 4.91 -25.49
C GLY A 188 -9.17 4.33 -25.61
N PHE A 189 -8.45 4.17 -24.48
CA PHE A 189 -7.19 3.44 -24.50
C PHE A 189 -7.45 1.98 -24.89
N ASN A 190 -6.59 1.43 -25.76
CA ASN A 190 -6.60 0.01 -26.09
C ASN A 190 -6.03 -0.79 -24.92
N VAL A 191 -6.90 -1.12 -23.97
CA VAL A 191 -6.56 -1.91 -22.79
C VAL A 191 -7.17 -3.31 -22.91
N PHE A 192 -6.29 -4.31 -22.98
CA PHE A 192 -6.63 -5.72 -23.07
C PHE A 192 -7.15 -6.21 -21.73
N GLY A 193 -8.46 -6.46 -21.65
CA GLY A 193 -9.14 -6.76 -20.38
C GLY A 193 -8.98 -5.68 -19.31
N ILE A 194 -9.75 -5.79 -18.24
CA ILE A 194 -9.60 -4.92 -17.05
C ILE A 194 -8.62 -5.57 -16.05
N TYR A 195 -8.56 -6.91 -16.04
CA TYR A 195 -7.81 -7.67 -15.05
C TYR A 195 -6.30 -7.67 -15.30
N TYR A 196 -5.85 -7.75 -16.56
CA TYR A 196 -4.42 -7.91 -16.86
C TYR A 196 -3.56 -6.72 -16.41
N PRO A 197 -3.93 -5.46 -16.67
CA PRO A 197 -3.17 -4.31 -16.16
C PRO A 197 -3.12 -4.27 -14.63
N VAL A 198 -4.22 -4.64 -13.96
CA VAL A 198 -4.31 -4.68 -12.48
C VAL A 198 -3.39 -5.76 -11.92
N LEU A 199 -3.41 -6.96 -12.51
CA LEU A 199 -2.54 -8.07 -12.10
C LEU A 199 -1.07 -7.70 -12.29
N PHE A 200 -0.70 -7.08 -13.42
CA PHE A 200 0.66 -6.61 -13.62
C PHE A 200 1.06 -5.56 -12.58
N ALA A 201 0.18 -4.60 -12.28
CA ALA A 201 0.44 -3.60 -11.26
C ALA A 201 0.60 -4.21 -9.86
N LEU A 202 -0.18 -5.23 -9.50
CA LEU A 202 -0.02 -5.97 -8.24
C LEU A 202 1.32 -6.71 -8.17
N VAL A 203 1.75 -7.32 -9.27
CA VAL A 203 3.09 -7.92 -9.40
C VAL A 203 4.17 -6.86 -9.20
N ALA A 204 4.03 -5.68 -9.82
CA ALA A 204 4.96 -4.57 -9.68
C ALA A 204 5.00 -3.98 -8.26
N VAL A 205 3.88 -3.92 -7.55
CA VAL A 205 3.83 -3.50 -6.14
C VAL A 205 4.51 -4.53 -5.24
N SER A 206 4.35 -5.82 -5.54
CA SER A 206 4.89 -6.92 -4.73
C SER A 206 6.40 -7.11 -4.91
N LEU A 207 6.87 -7.10 -6.16
CA LEU A 207 8.28 -7.39 -6.50
C LEU A 207 9.13 -6.14 -6.75
N GLY A 208 8.50 -4.97 -6.86
CA GLY A 208 9.10 -3.78 -7.44
C GLY A 208 8.92 -3.73 -8.97
N PHE A 209 8.82 -2.50 -9.49
CA PHE A 209 8.55 -2.26 -10.91
C PHE A 209 9.64 -2.80 -11.83
N SER A 210 10.92 -2.65 -11.45
CA SER A 210 12.06 -3.13 -12.25
C SER A 210 12.00 -4.65 -12.45
N THR A 211 11.84 -5.39 -11.35
CA THR A 211 11.76 -6.86 -11.35
C THR A 211 10.53 -7.35 -12.13
N ALA A 212 9.37 -6.72 -11.91
CA ALA A 212 8.15 -7.06 -12.64
C ALA A 212 8.28 -6.81 -14.15
N PHE A 213 8.92 -5.70 -14.54
CA PHE A 213 9.20 -5.39 -15.94
C PHE A 213 10.19 -6.37 -16.58
N MET A 214 11.18 -6.82 -15.82
CA MET A 214 12.09 -7.87 -16.27
C MET A 214 11.36 -9.20 -16.50
N PHE A 215 10.55 -9.64 -15.54
CA PHE A 215 9.79 -10.90 -15.68
C PHE A 215 8.83 -10.88 -16.87
N ILE A 216 8.12 -9.77 -17.10
CA ILE A 216 7.23 -9.68 -18.27
C ILE A 216 8.06 -9.69 -19.56
N SER A 217 9.22 -9.04 -19.58
CA SER A 217 10.13 -9.05 -20.75
C SER A 217 10.64 -10.46 -21.08
N ILE A 218 11.01 -11.25 -20.06
CA ILE A 218 11.36 -12.66 -20.21
C ILE A 218 10.17 -13.44 -20.79
N GLY A 219 8.96 -13.23 -20.25
CA GLY A 219 7.72 -13.83 -20.76
C GLY A 219 7.47 -13.49 -22.23
N PHE A 220 7.63 -12.22 -22.63
CA PHE A 220 7.54 -11.78 -24.02
C PHE A 220 8.56 -12.52 -24.92
N ILE A 221 9.83 -12.62 -24.49
CA ILE A 221 10.88 -13.32 -25.25
C ILE A 221 10.55 -14.81 -25.40
N SER A 222 10.08 -15.48 -24.34
CA SER A 222 9.67 -16.88 -24.38
C SER A 222 8.57 -17.13 -25.41
N ILE A 223 7.57 -16.25 -25.49
CA ILE A 223 6.46 -16.39 -26.45
C ILE A 223 6.93 -16.17 -27.87
N ILE A 224 7.79 -15.19 -28.13
CA ILE A 224 8.38 -14.96 -29.46
C ILE A 224 9.08 -16.23 -29.94
N ILE A 225 9.93 -16.82 -29.10
CA ILE A 225 10.71 -18.01 -29.44
C ILE A 225 9.78 -19.21 -29.72
N ILE A 226 8.74 -19.40 -28.92
CA ILE A 226 7.80 -20.50 -29.11
C ILE A 226 6.93 -20.31 -30.33
N ASN A 227 6.51 -19.07 -30.64
CA ASN A 227 5.78 -18.79 -31.86
C ASN A 227 6.64 -19.08 -33.10
N LEU A 228 7.93 -18.73 -33.06
CA LEU A 228 8.88 -19.05 -34.14
C LEU A 228 9.13 -20.56 -34.27
N PHE A 229 9.26 -21.27 -33.14
CA PHE A 229 9.50 -22.71 -33.12
C PHE A 229 8.26 -23.52 -33.51
N SER A 230 7.08 -23.14 -32.98
CA SER A 230 5.80 -23.82 -33.22
C SER A 230 5.35 -23.73 -34.67
N LYS A 231 5.70 -22.66 -35.40
CA LYS A 231 5.46 -22.56 -36.85
C LYS A 231 6.17 -23.66 -37.65
N LYS A 232 7.31 -24.17 -37.16
CA LYS A 232 8.07 -25.24 -37.84
C LYS A 232 7.55 -26.63 -37.48
N VAL A 233 7.15 -26.84 -36.22
CA VAL A 233 6.87 -28.16 -35.66
C VAL A 233 5.37 -28.50 -35.58
N HIS A 234 4.47 -27.55 -35.93
CA HIS A 234 3.01 -27.74 -35.93
C HIS A 234 2.47 -28.33 -34.60
N LEU A 235 2.90 -27.73 -33.49
CA LEU A 235 2.52 -28.16 -32.14
C LEU A 235 1.04 -27.90 -31.84
N LEU A 236 0.39 -28.84 -31.14
CA LEU A 236 -0.94 -28.65 -30.56
C LEU A 236 -0.92 -27.56 -29.47
N LEU A 237 -2.05 -26.87 -29.28
CA LEU A 237 -2.17 -25.73 -28.36
C LEU A 237 -1.72 -26.05 -26.92
N HIS A 238 -2.09 -27.20 -26.37
CA HIS A 238 -1.69 -27.61 -25.02
C HIS A 238 -0.19 -27.86 -24.90
N ALA A 239 0.42 -28.51 -25.90
CA ALA A 239 1.86 -28.73 -25.95
C ALA A 239 2.64 -27.41 -26.07
N LYS A 240 2.11 -26.46 -26.85
CA LYS A 240 2.67 -25.12 -26.98
C LYS A 240 2.69 -24.37 -25.63
N ARG A 241 1.59 -24.43 -24.87
CA ARG A 241 1.49 -23.78 -23.54
C ARG A 241 2.39 -24.45 -22.49
N ALA A 242 2.52 -25.78 -22.52
CA ALA A 242 3.46 -26.48 -21.66
C ALA A 242 4.91 -26.06 -21.96
N LEU A 243 5.29 -26.00 -23.23
CA LEU A 243 6.61 -25.52 -23.65
C LEU A 243 6.85 -24.06 -23.26
N LEU A 244 5.81 -23.22 -23.25
CA LEU A 244 5.89 -21.84 -22.79
C LEU A 244 6.35 -21.72 -21.36
N ILE A 245 5.71 -22.49 -20.47
CA ILE A 245 6.09 -22.50 -19.06
C ILE A 245 7.53 -23.00 -18.91
N SER A 246 7.91 -24.08 -19.60
CA SER A 246 9.27 -24.63 -19.51
C SER A 246 10.35 -23.66 -19.99
N ILE A 247 10.14 -23.00 -21.14
CA ILE A 247 11.11 -22.05 -21.71
C ILE A 247 11.20 -20.78 -20.87
N TYR A 248 10.08 -20.31 -20.32
CA TYR A 248 10.07 -19.18 -19.41
C TYR A 248 10.90 -19.45 -18.16
N ILE A 249 10.70 -20.60 -17.51
CA ILE A 249 11.48 -21.00 -16.34
C ILE A 249 12.98 -21.15 -16.71
N LEU A 250 13.28 -21.74 -17.87
CA LEU A 250 14.65 -21.88 -18.34
C LEU A 250 15.34 -20.52 -18.52
N PHE A 251 14.68 -19.53 -19.12
CA PHE A 251 15.25 -18.20 -19.26
C PHE A 251 15.35 -17.45 -17.95
N LEU A 252 14.40 -17.63 -17.04
CA LEU A 252 14.51 -17.05 -15.72
C LEU A 252 15.74 -17.59 -14.99
N LEU A 253 15.98 -18.90 -15.02
CA LEU A 253 17.19 -19.52 -14.45
C LEU A 253 18.46 -19.00 -15.14
N LEU A 254 18.43 -18.83 -16.47
CA LEU A 254 19.56 -18.29 -17.23
C LEU A 254 19.86 -16.84 -16.81
N VAL A 255 18.85 -15.99 -16.68
CA VAL A 255 19.01 -14.59 -16.27
C VAL A 255 19.56 -14.51 -14.85
N LEU A 256 19.05 -15.31 -13.91
CA LEU A 256 19.60 -15.39 -12.55
C LEU A 256 21.06 -15.85 -12.54
N TRP A 257 21.38 -16.84 -13.37
CA TRP A 257 22.76 -17.31 -13.51
C TRP A 257 23.68 -16.22 -14.07
N VAL A 258 23.26 -15.49 -15.10
CA VAL A 258 24.02 -14.36 -15.68
C VAL A 258 24.20 -13.23 -14.67
N ASP A 259 23.13 -12.84 -13.98
CA ASP A 259 23.19 -11.76 -12.98
C ASP A 259 24.17 -12.07 -11.85
N ASN A 260 24.15 -13.31 -11.35
CA ASN A 260 25.07 -13.77 -10.31
C ASN A 260 26.51 -13.94 -10.82
N PHE A 261 26.70 -14.46 -12.04
CA PHE A 261 28.02 -14.70 -12.62
C PHE A 261 28.78 -13.41 -12.93
N PHE A 262 28.08 -12.36 -13.35
CA PHE A 262 28.66 -11.07 -13.70
C PHE A 262 28.54 -10.02 -12.58
N GLU A 263 27.98 -10.38 -11.42
CA GLU A 263 27.76 -9.49 -10.27
C GLU A 263 27.02 -8.19 -10.66
N LEU A 264 26.06 -8.28 -11.59
CA LEU A 264 25.37 -7.10 -12.14
C LEU A 264 24.40 -6.47 -11.15
N SER A 265 23.99 -7.20 -10.11
CA SER A 265 23.06 -6.77 -9.06
C SER A 265 21.72 -6.22 -9.60
N LEU A 266 21.26 -6.73 -10.75
CA LEU A 266 20.01 -6.31 -11.37
C LEU A 266 18.80 -6.84 -10.59
N ILE A 267 18.98 -7.96 -9.88
CA ILE A 267 17.92 -8.67 -9.17
C ILE A 267 18.26 -8.71 -7.69
N ASP A 268 17.34 -8.20 -6.87
CA ASP A 268 17.40 -8.38 -5.43
C ASP A 268 17.04 -9.83 -5.10
N TYR A 269 18.04 -10.64 -4.74
CA TYR A 269 17.85 -12.05 -4.42
C TYR A 269 16.97 -12.27 -3.19
N SER A 270 16.80 -11.28 -2.30
CA SER A 270 15.92 -11.37 -1.13
C SER A 270 14.46 -11.59 -1.50
N ILE A 271 14.08 -11.24 -2.74
CA ILE A 271 12.76 -11.51 -3.31
C ILE A 271 12.47 -13.01 -3.24
N PHE A 272 13.45 -13.86 -3.55
CA PHE A 272 13.28 -15.32 -3.60
C PHE A 272 13.30 -16.02 -2.23
N ASP A 273 13.59 -15.30 -1.13
CA ASP A 273 13.53 -15.85 0.23
C ASP A 273 12.10 -16.26 0.61
N ASN A 274 11.10 -15.61 -0.01
CA ASN A 274 9.70 -15.93 0.20
C ASN A 274 9.17 -16.85 -0.93
N PRO A 275 8.73 -18.09 -0.62
CA PRO A 275 8.20 -19.02 -1.62
C PRO A 275 6.94 -18.48 -2.33
N LEU A 276 6.26 -17.48 -1.77
CA LEU A 276 5.11 -16.84 -2.40
C LEU A 276 5.46 -16.05 -3.67
N VAL A 277 6.76 -15.81 -3.96
CA VAL A 277 7.20 -15.21 -5.23
C VAL A 277 6.81 -16.03 -6.45
N ILE A 278 6.53 -17.32 -6.28
CA ILE A 278 6.01 -18.15 -7.36
C ILE A 278 4.70 -17.60 -7.94
N PHE A 279 3.85 -16.94 -7.13
CA PHE A 279 2.59 -16.38 -7.62
C PHE A 279 2.81 -15.23 -8.61
N PRO A 280 3.54 -14.15 -8.28
CA PRO A 280 3.95 -13.13 -9.24
C PRO A 280 4.61 -13.69 -10.50
N LEU A 281 5.47 -14.70 -10.38
CA LEU A 281 6.13 -15.34 -11.52
C LEU A 281 5.14 -15.99 -12.47
N PHE A 282 4.21 -16.80 -11.95
CA PHE A 282 3.18 -17.45 -12.75
C PHE A 282 2.19 -16.45 -13.34
N ILE A 283 1.80 -15.43 -12.57
CA ILE A 283 0.94 -14.35 -13.05
C ILE A 283 1.59 -13.65 -14.25
N THR A 284 2.90 -13.41 -14.21
CA THR A 284 3.62 -12.71 -15.27
C THR A 284 3.68 -13.50 -16.57
N ILE A 285 3.89 -14.82 -16.52
CA ILE A 285 3.82 -15.64 -17.73
C ILE A 285 2.39 -15.73 -18.29
N ILE A 286 1.37 -15.83 -17.42
CA ILE A 286 -0.04 -15.83 -17.86
C ILE A 286 -0.38 -14.51 -18.54
N LEU A 287 0.03 -13.38 -17.94
CA LEU A 287 -0.13 -12.05 -18.52
C LEU A 287 0.53 -11.96 -19.89
N SER A 288 1.79 -12.39 -19.98
CA SER A 288 2.53 -12.40 -21.24
C SER A 288 1.77 -13.19 -22.30
N ASP A 289 1.28 -14.39 -21.97
CA ASP A 289 0.57 -15.27 -22.92
C ASP A 289 -0.75 -14.65 -23.39
N LYS A 290 -1.52 -14.08 -22.46
CA LYS A 290 -2.83 -13.46 -22.76
C LYS A 290 -2.71 -12.20 -23.60
N ILE A 291 -1.79 -11.31 -23.24
CA ILE A 291 -1.47 -10.10 -24.02
C ILE A 291 -1.09 -10.48 -25.46
N PHE A 292 -0.40 -11.61 -25.65
CA PHE A 292 0.02 -12.09 -26.96
C PHE A 292 -1.06 -12.82 -27.77
N GLN A 293 -1.94 -13.60 -27.14
CA GLN A 293 -2.87 -14.49 -27.82
C GLN A 293 -4.20 -13.84 -28.17
N GLU A 294 -4.74 -13.00 -27.28
CA GLU A 294 -6.15 -12.60 -27.39
C GLU A 294 -6.35 -11.38 -28.27
N ASP A 295 -5.46 -10.37 -28.22
CA ASP A 295 -5.81 -9.06 -28.76
C ASP A 295 -4.67 -8.29 -29.47
N ILE A 296 -3.39 -8.61 -29.20
CA ILE A 296 -2.28 -8.02 -29.96
C ILE A 296 -2.00 -8.90 -31.17
N ASN A 297 -2.48 -8.46 -32.33
CA ASN A 297 -1.96 -8.93 -33.61
C ASN A 297 -0.50 -8.47 -33.75
N MET A 298 0.43 -9.19 -33.12
CA MET A 298 1.85 -8.99 -33.36
C MET A 298 2.09 -9.09 -34.86
N PHE A 299 2.87 -8.16 -35.41
CA PHE A 299 3.08 -7.94 -36.85
C PHE A 299 1.99 -7.14 -37.60
N GLY A 300 0.91 -6.68 -36.94
CA GLY A 300 0.01 -5.67 -37.50
C GLY A 300 0.65 -4.28 -37.55
N LYS A 301 0.15 -3.32 -38.33
CA LYS A 301 0.76 -1.97 -38.41
C LYS A 301 0.77 -1.19 -37.09
N SER A 302 -0.09 -1.53 -36.12
CA SER A 302 -0.31 -0.75 -34.90
C SER A 302 0.16 -1.40 -33.60
N TRP A 303 0.77 -2.60 -33.65
CA TRP A 303 1.08 -3.38 -32.45
C TRP A 303 1.93 -2.63 -31.41
N ILE A 304 2.89 -1.80 -31.87
CA ILE A 304 3.76 -1.00 -31.00
C ILE A 304 2.94 0.04 -30.22
N VAL A 305 1.97 0.67 -30.88
CA VAL A 305 1.10 1.68 -30.26
C VAL A 305 0.22 1.02 -29.21
N ASP A 306 -0.32 -0.17 -29.50
CA ASP A 306 -1.19 -0.87 -28.57
C ASP A 306 -0.42 -1.36 -27.32
N VAL A 307 0.81 -1.89 -27.50
CA VAL A 307 1.71 -2.25 -26.38
C VAL A 307 2.04 -1.02 -25.54
N LEU A 308 2.34 0.11 -26.17
CA LEU A 308 2.70 1.34 -25.47
C LEU A 308 1.50 1.91 -24.69
N GLN A 309 0.30 1.90 -25.28
CA GLN A 309 -0.93 2.29 -24.58
C GLN A 309 -1.21 1.40 -23.37
N TYR A 310 -1.10 0.08 -23.54
CA TYR A 310 -1.25 -0.88 -22.44
C TYR A 310 -0.21 -0.62 -21.34
N GLY A 311 1.05 -0.40 -21.71
CA GLY A 311 2.13 -0.09 -20.78
C GLY A 311 1.89 1.19 -19.98
N ILE A 312 1.41 2.25 -20.62
CA ILE A 312 1.03 3.51 -19.95
C ILE A 312 -0.08 3.25 -18.93
N VAL A 313 -1.15 2.54 -19.33
CA VAL A 313 -2.27 2.25 -18.44
C VAL A 313 -1.81 1.40 -17.24
N ALA A 314 -1.03 0.34 -17.49
CA ALA A 314 -0.47 -0.49 -16.43
C ALA A 314 0.42 0.31 -15.46
N PHE A 315 1.24 1.23 -15.97
CA PHE A 315 2.07 2.11 -15.17
C PHE A 315 1.26 3.09 -14.32
N VAL A 316 0.21 3.70 -14.88
CA VAL A 316 -0.71 4.59 -14.15
C VAL A 316 -1.35 3.84 -12.98
N ILE A 317 -1.83 2.62 -13.20
CA ILE A 317 -2.43 1.79 -12.13
C ILE A 317 -1.41 1.47 -11.05
N TYR A 318 -0.20 1.07 -11.44
CA TYR A 318 0.90 0.81 -10.51
C TYR A 318 1.16 2.03 -9.63
N LYS A 319 1.22 3.23 -10.22
CA LYS A 319 1.38 4.47 -9.45
C LYS A 319 0.19 4.78 -8.54
N LEU A 320 -1.03 4.45 -8.93
CA LEU A 320 -2.19 4.58 -8.05
C LEU A 320 -2.08 3.63 -6.84
N PHE A 321 -1.61 2.39 -7.03
CA PHE A 321 -1.38 1.49 -5.91
C PHE A 321 -0.29 2.01 -4.96
N GLU A 322 0.80 2.59 -5.47
CA GLU A 322 1.86 3.16 -4.61
C GLU A 322 1.48 4.48 -3.92
N TYR A 323 0.42 5.14 -4.38
CA TYR A 323 0.08 6.48 -3.91
C TYR A 323 -0.51 6.46 -2.49
N LYS A 324 0.36 6.67 -1.50
CA LYS A 324 0.03 6.62 -0.05
C LYS A 324 -1.16 7.51 0.32
N THR A 325 -1.27 8.71 -0.25
CA THR A 325 -2.38 9.62 0.03
C THR A 325 -3.73 9.01 -0.34
N LEU A 326 -3.82 8.32 -1.48
CA LEU A 326 -5.03 7.61 -1.88
C LEU A 326 -5.34 6.46 -0.92
N GLN A 327 -4.34 5.68 -0.52
CA GLN A 327 -4.52 4.61 0.47
C GLN A 327 -5.03 5.15 1.81
N TYR A 328 -4.42 6.23 2.32
CA TYR A 328 -4.81 6.87 3.57
C TYR A 328 -6.23 7.41 3.51
N PHE A 329 -6.59 8.03 2.38
CA PHE A 329 -7.93 8.54 2.14
C PHE A 329 -8.98 7.43 2.12
N LEU A 330 -8.74 6.35 1.36
CA LEU A 330 -9.67 5.23 1.22
C LEU A 330 -9.84 4.46 2.54
N VAL A 331 -8.78 4.26 3.32
CA VAL A 331 -8.89 3.63 4.65
C VAL A 331 -9.62 4.54 5.63
N SER A 332 -9.38 5.85 5.57
CA SER A 332 -10.11 6.82 6.41
C SER A 332 -11.61 6.80 6.11
N TYR A 333 -11.99 6.81 4.83
CA TYR A 333 -13.36 6.96 4.36
C TYR A 333 -13.74 5.85 3.36
N PRO A 334 -13.84 4.59 3.81
CA PRO A 334 -14.08 3.47 2.89
C PRO A 334 -15.47 3.53 2.24
N ASP A 335 -16.45 4.18 2.87
CA ASP A 335 -17.82 4.34 2.34
C ASP A 335 -17.87 5.01 0.96
N ILE A 336 -16.80 5.72 0.56
CA ILE A 336 -16.60 6.25 -0.80
C ILE A 336 -16.69 5.14 -1.85
N ILE A 337 -16.42 3.88 -1.51
CA ILE A 337 -16.57 2.75 -2.42
C ILE A 337 -18.00 2.64 -2.96
N ILE A 338 -19.02 2.98 -2.18
CA ILE A 338 -20.41 2.98 -2.65
C ILE A 338 -20.57 3.98 -3.80
N LEU A 339 -19.97 5.17 -3.67
CA LEU A 339 -19.93 6.16 -4.74
C LEU A 339 -19.13 5.66 -5.95
N VAL A 340 -18.00 4.99 -5.73
CA VAL A 340 -17.18 4.39 -6.79
C VAL A 340 -17.96 3.35 -7.60
N VAL A 341 -18.79 2.53 -6.94
CA VAL A 341 -19.67 1.57 -7.61
C VAL A 341 -20.71 2.30 -8.47
N LEU A 342 -21.35 3.35 -7.94
CA LEU A 342 -22.29 4.16 -8.71
C LEU A 342 -21.64 4.82 -9.92
N LEU A 343 -20.43 5.38 -9.75
CA LEU A 343 -19.66 5.96 -10.86
C LEU A 343 -19.29 4.90 -11.91
N ASN A 344 -18.97 3.67 -11.50
CA ASN A 344 -18.71 2.58 -12.44
C ASN A 344 -19.93 2.25 -13.29
N ILE A 345 -21.13 2.27 -12.70
CA ILE A 345 -22.39 2.09 -13.44
C ILE A 345 -22.59 3.22 -14.45
N LEU A 346 -22.31 4.47 -14.06
CA LEU A 346 -22.41 5.63 -14.96
C LEU A 346 -21.43 5.53 -16.13
N VAL A 347 -20.16 5.20 -15.86
CA VAL A 347 -19.15 4.99 -16.90
C VAL A 347 -19.55 3.82 -17.80
N GLY A 348 -20.08 2.73 -17.25
CA GLY A 348 -20.56 1.58 -18.04
C GLY A 348 -21.75 1.92 -18.96
N ARG A 349 -22.49 3.00 -18.69
CA ARG A 349 -23.56 3.51 -19.56
C ARG A 349 -23.08 4.58 -20.54
N TYR A 350 -21.77 4.80 -20.66
CA TYR A 350 -21.22 5.79 -21.58
C TYR A 350 -21.44 5.33 -23.03
N MET A 351 -22.42 5.97 -23.69
CA MET A 351 -22.82 5.71 -25.08
C MET A 351 -22.15 6.64 -26.09
N TRP A 352 -21.39 7.63 -25.63
CA TRP A 352 -20.75 8.61 -26.49
C TRP A 352 -19.49 8.05 -27.16
N LEU A 353 -19.04 8.74 -28.20
CA LEU A 353 -17.79 8.42 -28.88
C LEU A 353 -16.61 8.57 -27.90
N GLN A 354 -15.61 7.70 -28.00
CA GLN A 354 -14.43 7.78 -27.14
C GLN A 354 -13.57 8.99 -27.52
N VAL A 355 -12.83 9.57 -26.57
CA VAL A 355 -11.97 10.74 -26.84
C VAL A 355 -10.99 10.46 -27.99
N PHE A 356 -10.33 9.29 -28.00
CA PHE A 356 -9.43 8.92 -29.10
C PHE A 356 -10.13 8.68 -30.43
N GLU A 357 -11.40 8.30 -30.42
CA GLU A 357 -12.17 8.11 -31.64
C GLU A 357 -12.51 9.45 -32.30
N TYR A 358 -12.72 10.51 -31.53
CA TYR A 358 -12.84 11.86 -32.09
C TYR A 358 -11.58 12.24 -32.88
N PHE A 359 -10.39 11.95 -32.35
CA PHE A 359 -9.14 12.20 -33.08
C PHE A 359 -8.97 11.30 -34.30
N ARG A 360 -9.34 10.01 -34.19
CA ARG A 360 -9.25 9.05 -35.30
C ARG A 360 -10.20 9.39 -36.44
N PHE A 361 -11.41 9.86 -36.13
CA PHE A 361 -12.44 10.16 -37.11
C PHE A 361 -12.54 11.64 -37.48
N ALA A 362 -11.73 12.52 -36.88
CA ALA A 362 -11.67 13.94 -37.24
C ALA A 362 -11.55 14.19 -38.76
N PRO A 363 -10.76 13.43 -39.54
CA PRO A 363 -10.69 13.65 -40.99
C PRO A 363 -11.98 13.28 -41.74
N LEU A 364 -12.78 12.36 -41.20
CA LEU A 364 -14.05 11.94 -41.78
C LEU A 364 -15.16 12.90 -41.39
N LEU A 365 -15.19 13.35 -40.14
CA LEU A 365 -16.13 14.35 -39.65
C LEU A 365 -15.99 15.67 -40.41
N ARG A 366 -14.74 16.11 -40.64
CA ARG A 366 -14.47 17.31 -41.42
C ARG A 366 -14.93 17.21 -42.88
N LYS A 367 -14.90 16.03 -43.50
CA LYS A 367 -15.39 15.84 -44.88
C LYS A 367 -16.92 15.90 -44.96
N LEU A 368 -17.60 15.41 -43.92
CA LEU A 368 -19.06 15.48 -43.84
C LEU A 368 -19.53 16.93 -43.68
N ASP A 369 -18.84 17.74 -42.88
CA ASP A 369 -19.13 19.17 -42.71
C ASP A 369 -18.85 20.02 -43.97
N GLU A 370 -18.00 19.55 -44.88
CA GLU A 370 -17.69 20.24 -46.16
C GLU A 370 -18.69 19.87 -47.29
N GLU A 371 -19.53 18.84 -47.09
CA GLU A 371 -20.55 18.39 -48.06
C GLU A 371 -21.99 18.87 -47.74
N GLU A 372 -22.23 19.42 -46.53
CA GLU A 372 -23.43 20.20 -46.15
C GLU A 372 -23.28 21.69 -46.48
#